data_AF-P75203-F1
#
_entry.id   AF-P75203-F1
#
_cell.length_a   1.000
_cell.length_b   1.000
_cell.length_c   1.000
_cell.angle_alpha   90.00
_cell.angle_beta   90.00
_cell.angle_gamma   90.00
#
_symmetry.space_group_name_H-M   'P 1'
#
loop_
_entity.id
_entity.type
_entity.pdbx_description
1 polymer ?
#
loop_
_entity_poly.entity_id
_entity_poly.type
_entity_poly.pdbx_seq_one_letter_code
_entity_poly.pdbx_strand_id
1 'polypeptide(L)'
;MQLANNKWRVFGTGWLIDWKKPKRTHNLSEPFYLYLATNLHIAVALSNPKDYAPFNKASIGNSLTTVFCLGKYINPQLFKLRTDVSNAFVSIQTSTIPKTAFVARDFVPLQNRGNQWVAPVRASEDDPALAKSYLDFAIIEVPLFLHNQMDKQIYDHFMRPAINTYERLGNSVGIFAYQPMASFKRDSYFALGYPQVESNIAALNLNQTEVKPTRPEDVAQVTFKEPWSVDHHREIPTLTTNQLTTIKTKHFSGSKLSWPFDHTKSFKIKNKWLGQNYQMYGHGLGIDQVNLRKGTSSSLVINQKRQIVGIYFATVITNPKKAVRNDVGLVQMLRFQGEGNSLNPN
;
A
#
# COMPACT_ATOMS: atom_id res chain seq x y z
N MET A 1 -6.83 -2.91 -0.36
CA MET A 1 -7.51 -1.81 -1.09
C MET A 1 -7.77 -2.26 -2.50
N GLN A 2 -8.94 -1.92 -3.02
CA GLN A 2 -9.33 -2.17 -4.41
C GLN A 2 -9.83 -0.86 -5.00
N LEU A 3 -9.27 -0.46 -6.13
CA LEU A 3 -9.73 0.64 -6.97
C LEU A 3 -10.32 0.02 -8.23
N ALA A 4 -11.46 0.51 -8.70
CA ALA A 4 -11.94 0.17 -10.02
C ALA A 4 -12.40 1.42 -10.78
N ASN A 5 -12.20 1.35 -12.09
CA ASN A 5 -12.86 2.20 -13.06
C ASN A 5 -13.64 1.32 -14.05
N ASN A 6 -14.18 1.91 -15.11
CA ASN A 6 -14.92 1.19 -16.14
C ASN A 6 -14.08 0.18 -16.96
N LYS A 7 -12.75 0.15 -16.82
CA LYS A 7 -11.84 -0.67 -17.64
C LYS A 7 -11.01 -1.65 -16.82
N TRP A 8 -10.55 -1.27 -15.64
CA TRP A 8 -9.53 -2.00 -14.89
C TRP A 8 -9.79 -1.98 -13.39
N ARG A 9 -9.29 -3.00 -12.70
CA ARG A 9 -9.20 -3.07 -11.24
C ARG A 9 -7.74 -3.02 -10.80
N VAL A 10 -7.44 -2.21 -9.80
CA VAL A 10 -6.11 -2.10 -9.18
C VAL A 10 -6.23 -2.52 -7.72
N PHE A 11 -5.33 -3.39 -7.29
CA PHE A 11 -5.27 -3.89 -5.92
C PHE A 11 -3.97 -3.45 -5.27
N GLY A 12 -4.04 -3.09 -4.00
CA GLY A 12 -2.87 -2.77 -3.18
C GLY A 12 -3.10 -3.06 -1.72
N THR A 13 -2.00 -3.22 -0.99
CA THR A 13 -2.03 -3.37 0.47
C THR A 13 -1.99 -1.98 1.12
N GLY A 14 -2.59 -1.84 2.30
CA GLY A 14 -2.56 -0.58 3.04
C GLY A 14 -2.61 -0.83 4.54
N TRP A 15 -2.08 0.11 5.31
CA TRP A 15 -2.00 0.02 6.77
C TRP A 15 -2.40 1.35 7.40
N LEU A 16 -3.13 1.28 8.52
CA LEU A 16 -3.56 2.46 9.27
C LEU A 16 -2.34 3.14 9.88
N ILE A 17 -2.15 4.43 9.59
CA ILE A 17 -1.06 5.23 10.17
C ILE A 17 -1.57 6.31 11.11
N ASP A 18 -2.76 6.85 10.86
CA ASP A 18 -3.40 7.87 11.69
C ASP A 18 -4.92 7.89 11.46
N TRP A 19 -5.67 8.55 12.34
CA TRP A 19 -7.10 8.76 12.20
C TRP A 19 -7.55 10.04 12.89
N LYS A 20 -8.64 10.63 12.39
CA LYS A 20 -9.26 11.82 12.98
C LYS A 20 -10.74 11.59 13.23
N LYS A 21 -11.11 11.71 14.50
CA LYS A 21 -12.52 11.65 14.94
C LYS A 21 -13.27 12.90 14.46
N PRO A 22 -14.58 12.80 14.18
CA PRO A 22 -15.41 13.98 13.94
C PRO A 22 -15.35 14.91 15.16
N LYS A 23 -15.33 16.23 14.94
CA LYS A 23 -15.30 17.22 16.03
C LYS A 23 -16.60 17.19 16.82
N ARG A 24 -17.71 16.93 16.12
CA ARG A 24 -19.05 16.79 16.70
C ARG A 24 -19.61 15.42 16.35
N THR A 25 -19.70 14.54 17.34
CA THR A 25 -20.20 13.15 17.19
C THR A 25 -21.60 13.05 16.59
N HIS A 26 -22.42 14.10 16.71
CA HIS A 26 -23.79 14.13 16.19
C HIS A 26 -23.93 14.80 14.82
N ASN A 27 -22.86 15.39 14.28
CA ASN A 27 -22.91 16.00 12.96
C ASN A 27 -22.76 14.91 11.88
N LEU A 28 -23.87 14.54 11.24
CA LEU A 28 -23.89 13.50 10.20
C LEU A 28 -23.01 13.84 8.98
N SER A 29 -22.71 15.12 8.77
CA SER A 29 -21.84 15.58 7.67
C SER A 29 -20.35 15.52 8.00
N GLU A 30 -19.95 15.28 9.26
CA GLU A 30 -18.55 15.15 9.64
C GLU A 30 -18.11 13.68 9.57
N PRO A 31 -17.18 13.33 8.67
CA PRO A 31 -16.67 11.98 8.59
C PRO A 31 -15.64 11.70 9.69
N PHE A 32 -15.51 10.42 10.02
CA PHE A 32 -14.30 9.88 10.64
C PHE A 32 -13.25 9.69 9.56
N TYR A 33 -12.10 10.34 9.67
CA TYR A 33 -11.04 10.18 8.68
C TYR A 33 -10.08 9.07 9.07
N LEU A 34 -9.75 8.23 8.09
CA LEU A 34 -8.64 7.30 8.16
C LEU A 34 -7.51 7.81 7.28
N TYR A 35 -6.29 7.71 7.78
CA TYR A 35 -5.09 7.87 6.99
C TYR A 35 -4.46 6.49 6.79
N LEU A 36 -4.50 6.00 5.57
CA LEU A 36 -3.96 4.70 5.21
C LEU A 36 -2.68 4.90 4.40
N ALA A 37 -1.58 4.39 4.94
CA ALA A 37 -0.32 4.30 4.23
C ALA A 37 -0.37 3.20 3.16
N THR A 38 0.20 3.49 2.00
CA THR A 38 0.24 2.63 0.82
C THR A 38 1.45 3.00 -0.04
N ASN A 39 1.59 2.39 -1.21
CA ASN A 39 2.57 2.68 -2.23
C ASN A 39 2.10 3.82 -3.16
N LEU A 40 3.03 4.37 -3.93
CA LEU A 40 2.76 5.48 -4.83
C LEU A 40 1.81 5.09 -5.96
N HIS A 41 1.89 3.87 -6.49
CA HIS A 41 1.07 3.49 -7.64
C HIS A 41 -0.43 3.41 -7.32
N ILE A 42 -0.82 3.12 -6.07
CA ILE A 42 -2.22 3.20 -5.63
C ILE A 42 -2.70 4.64 -5.67
N ALA A 43 -1.89 5.59 -5.17
CA ALA A 43 -2.20 7.01 -5.26
C ALA A 43 -2.23 7.51 -6.72
N VAL A 44 -1.34 7.00 -7.58
CA VAL A 44 -1.33 7.34 -9.03
C VAL A 44 -2.55 6.76 -9.75
N ALA A 45 -3.03 5.58 -9.35
CA ALA A 45 -4.21 4.94 -9.92
C ALA A 45 -5.53 5.54 -9.39
N LEU A 46 -5.49 6.17 -8.22
CA LEU A 46 -6.62 6.91 -7.66
C LEU A 46 -6.83 8.20 -8.46
N SER A 47 -7.90 8.22 -9.25
CA SER A 47 -8.28 9.36 -10.09
C SER A 47 -9.56 9.96 -9.55
N ASN A 48 -9.40 10.99 -8.71
CA ASN A 48 -10.48 11.71 -8.06
C ASN A 48 -10.45 13.20 -8.48
N PRO A 49 -11.49 13.72 -9.18
CA PRO A 49 -11.49 15.11 -9.66
C PRO A 49 -11.60 16.16 -8.53
N LYS A 50 -11.98 15.74 -7.32
CA LYS A 50 -12.04 16.58 -6.11
C LYS A 50 -10.90 16.30 -5.13
N ASP A 51 -9.84 15.62 -5.58
CA ASP A 51 -8.63 15.43 -4.78
C ASP A 51 -7.90 16.76 -4.54
N TYR A 52 -6.90 16.76 -3.66
CA TYR A 52 -6.00 17.89 -3.47
C TYR A 52 -5.13 18.08 -4.72
N ALA A 53 -4.77 19.33 -5.03
CA ALA A 53 -3.78 19.58 -6.06
C ALA A 53 -2.41 18.99 -5.64
N PRO A 54 -1.65 18.38 -6.56
CA PRO A 54 -1.93 18.22 -7.99
C PRO A 54 -2.63 16.89 -8.36
N PHE A 55 -3.09 16.10 -7.39
CA PHE A 55 -3.68 14.77 -7.58
C PHE A 55 -5.07 14.80 -8.24
N ASN A 56 -5.74 15.95 -8.21
CA ASN A 56 -7.01 16.16 -8.92
C ASN A 56 -6.89 16.10 -10.45
N LYS A 57 -5.67 16.09 -10.99
CA LYS A 57 -5.40 15.92 -12.41
C LYS A 57 -5.23 14.43 -12.71
N ALA A 58 -6.08 13.90 -13.58
CA ALA A 58 -5.90 12.54 -14.08
C ALA A 58 -4.57 12.45 -14.86
N SER A 59 -3.76 11.43 -14.57
CA SER A 59 -2.63 11.09 -15.45
C SER A 59 -3.15 10.68 -16.83
N ILE A 60 -2.41 11.02 -17.88
CA ILE A 60 -2.80 10.69 -19.27
C ILE A 60 -3.11 9.19 -19.36
N GLY A 61 -4.34 8.86 -19.77
CA GLY A 61 -4.81 7.49 -19.94
C GLY A 61 -5.54 6.87 -18.74
N ASN A 62 -5.56 7.52 -17.57
CA ASN A 62 -6.32 7.02 -16.41
C ASN A 62 -7.78 7.46 -16.47
N SER A 63 -8.71 6.49 -16.45
CA SER A 63 -10.13 6.75 -16.20
C SER A 63 -10.36 7.13 -14.72
N LEU A 64 -11.40 7.91 -14.45
CA LEU A 64 -11.86 8.25 -13.10
C LEU A 64 -12.13 6.98 -12.28
N THR A 65 -11.76 7.01 -11.01
CA THR A 65 -12.11 5.95 -10.07
C THR A 65 -13.59 6.04 -9.76
N THR A 66 -14.32 4.95 -9.98
CA THR A 66 -15.77 4.85 -9.73
C THR A 66 -16.08 4.02 -8.50
N VAL A 67 -15.19 3.08 -8.16
CA VAL A 67 -15.31 2.22 -6.98
C VAL A 67 -13.99 2.22 -6.21
N PHE A 68 -14.09 2.38 -4.90
CA PHE A 68 -13.02 2.12 -3.94
C PHE A 68 -13.54 1.25 -2.81
N CYS A 69 -12.85 0.13 -2.56
CA CYS A 69 -13.17 -0.79 -1.48
C CYS A 69 -11.97 -0.98 -0.55
N LEU A 70 -12.28 -1.10 0.73
CA LEU A 70 -11.36 -1.66 1.73
C LEU A 70 -11.70 -3.13 1.92
N GLY A 71 -10.68 -3.98 1.95
CA GLY A 71 -10.86 -5.43 2.04
C GLY A 71 -10.02 -6.04 3.16
N LYS A 72 -10.57 -7.05 3.84
CA LYS A 72 -9.92 -7.75 4.94
C LYS A 72 -10.38 -9.22 5.00
N TYR A 73 -9.47 -10.11 5.38
CA TYR A 73 -9.84 -11.47 5.77
C TYR A 73 -10.51 -11.48 7.14
N ILE A 74 -11.77 -11.90 7.19
CA ILE A 74 -12.58 -11.84 8.40
C ILE A 74 -13.75 -12.82 8.30
N ASN A 75 -14.37 -13.13 9.45
CA ASN A 75 -15.62 -13.89 9.48
C ASN A 75 -16.76 -13.10 8.79
N PRO A 76 -17.29 -13.60 7.66
CA PRO A 76 -18.38 -12.93 6.93
C PRO A 76 -19.71 -12.86 7.70
N GLN A 77 -19.92 -13.71 8.72
CA GLN A 77 -21.12 -13.68 9.56
C GLN A 77 -21.25 -12.37 10.35
N LEU A 78 -20.14 -11.64 10.57
CA LEU A 78 -20.17 -10.30 11.18
C LEU A 78 -21.01 -9.29 10.36
N PHE A 79 -21.19 -9.56 9.07
CA PHE A 79 -22.01 -8.75 8.16
C PHE A 79 -23.39 -9.35 7.91
N LYS A 80 -23.82 -10.32 8.74
CA LYS A 80 -25.10 -11.04 8.61
C LYS A 80 -25.25 -11.81 7.29
N LEU A 81 -24.14 -12.17 6.65
CA LEU A 81 -24.14 -13.04 5.47
C LEU A 81 -24.25 -14.51 5.92
N ARG A 82 -25.21 -15.25 5.35
CA ARG A 82 -25.34 -16.70 5.58
C ARG A 82 -24.27 -17.44 4.81
N THR A 83 -23.32 -18.05 5.50
CA THR A 83 -22.26 -18.86 4.89
C THR A 83 -21.60 -19.77 5.91
N ASP A 84 -21.09 -20.90 5.41
CA ASP A 84 -20.42 -21.93 6.19
C ASP A 84 -18.90 -21.69 6.30
N VAL A 85 -18.36 -20.68 5.60
CA VAL A 85 -16.93 -20.36 5.68
C VAL A 85 -16.62 -19.52 6.92
N SER A 86 -15.64 -19.96 7.70
CA SER A 86 -15.21 -19.26 8.92
C SER A 86 -14.44 -17.96 8.65
N ASN A 87 -13.80 -17.86 7.47
CA ASN A 87 -13.11 -16.67 7.01
C ASN A 87 -13.25 -16.52 5.48
N ALA A 88 -13.48 -15.30 5.04
CA ALA A 88 -13.53 -14.91 3.64
C ALA A 88 -12.78 -13.58 3.45
N PHE A 89 -12.37 -13.29 2.21
CA PHE A 89 -11.93 -11.94 1.89
C PHE A 89 -13.17 -11.07 1.66
N VAL A 90 -13.46 -10.18 2.61
CA VAL A 90 -14.62 -9.28 2.52
C VAL A 90 -14.12 -7.89 2.13
N SER A 91 -14.53 -7.43 0.96
CA SER A 91 -14.36 -6.07 0.44
C SER A 91 -15.62 -5.27 0.71
N ILE A 92 -15.48 -4.06 1.25
CA ILE A 92 -16.59 -3.14 1.52
C ILE A 92 -16.32 -1.83 0.78
N GLN A 93 -17.30 -1.43 -0.03
CA GLN A 93 -17.28 -0.18 -0.76
C GLN A 93 -17.52 1.01 0.18
N THR A 94 -16.62 2.00 0.20
CA THR A 94 -16.85 3.22 0.98
C THR A 94 -17.91 4.10 0.31
N SER A 95 -18.49 5.05 1.05
CA SER A 95 -19.49 5.98 0.48
C SER A 95 -18.89 6.98 -0.51
N THR A 96 -17.63 7.36 -0.31
CA THR A 96 -16.89 8.32 -1.13
C THR A 96 -15.59 7.77 -1.67
N ILE A 97 -15.16 8.29 -2.82
CA ILE A 97 -13.80 8.08 -3.34
C ILE A 97 -12.79 8.80 -2.43
N PRO A 98 -11.72 8.12 -1.96
CA PRO A 98 -10.67 8.72 -1.14
C PRO A 98 -9.93 9.86 -1.82
N LYS A 99 -9.15 10.59 -1.02
CA LYS A 99 -8.21 11.62 -1.49
C LYS A 99 -6.77 11.20 -1.20
N THR A 100 -5.83 11.78 -1.92
CA THR A 100 -4.41 11.60 -1.70
C THR A 100 -3.92 12.67 -0.75
N ALA A 101 -3.67 12.32 0.52
CA ALA A 101 -3.19 13.26 1.53
C ALA A 101 -1.70 13.56 1.37
N PHE A 102 -0.90 12.56 0.96
CA PHE A 102 0.54 12.70 0.83
C PHE A 102 1.11 11.69 -0.16
N VAL A 103 2.16 12.09 -0.87
CA VAL A 103 3.04 11.18 -1.60
C VAL A 103 4.49 11.57 -1.35
N ALA A 104 5.36 10.58 -1.15
CA ALA A 104 6.78 10.84 -0.87
C ALA A 104 7.53 11.15 -2.17
N ARG A 105 7.51 12.40 -2.60
CA ARG A 105 8.14 12.85 -3.85
C ARG A 105 8.80 14.22 -3.73
N ASP A 106 9.58 14.60 -4.74
CA ASP A 106 10.12 15.96 -4.97
C ASP A 106 10.96 16.52 -3.82
N PHE A 107 11.55 15.67 -3.01
CA PHE A 107 12.36 16.08 -1.86
C PHE A 107 13.85 16.25 -2.19
N VAL A 108 14.34 15.64 -3.28
CA VAL A 108 15.70 15.80 -3.80
C VAL A 108 15.67 15.84 -5.34
N PRO A 109 16.20 16.89 -5.99
CA PRO A 109 16.40 16.89 -7.44
C PRO A 109 17.49 15.88 -7.84
N LEU A 110 17.34 15.18 -8.98
CA LEU A 110 18.31 14.19 -9.46
C LEU A 110 18.69 14.44 -10.93
N GLN A 111 19.99 14.46 -11.22
CA GLN A 111 20.54 14.56 -12.57
C GLN A 111 21.20 13.25 -12.98
N ASN A 112 21.02 12.84 -14.25
CA ASN A 112 21.69 11.67 -14.79
C ASN A 112 23.14 12.01 -15.15
N ARG A 113 24.11 11.39 -14.48
CA ARG A 113 25.53 11.45 -14.84
C ARG A 113 25.96 10.07 -15.34
N GLY A 114 25.74 9.83 -16.64
CA GLY A 114 26.05 8.57 -17.30
C GLY A 114 25.11 7.43 -16.91
N ASN A 115 25.59 6.52 -16.05
CA ASN A 115 24.85 5.34 -15.61
C ASN A 115 24.16 5.49 -14.24
N GLN A 116 24.25 6.67 -13.61
CA GLN A 116 23.75 6.91 -12.26
C GLN A 116 22.98 8.23 -12.17
N TRP A 117 21.96 8.25 -11.30
CA TRP A 117 21.28 9.49 -10.92
C TRP A 117 21.88 10.03 -9.63
N VAL A 118 22.29 11.29 -9.62
CA VAL A 118 22.88 11.93 -8.44
C VAL A 118 22.24 13.28 -8.19
N ALA A 119 22.21 13.71 -6.93
CA ALA A 119 21.76 15.06 -6.60
C ALA A 119 22.70 16.09 -7.29
N PRO A 120 22.17 17.02 -8.08
CA PRO A 120 22.99 18.05 -8.71
C PRO A 120 23.49 19.03 -7.64
N VAL A 121 24.73 19.50 -7.79
CA VAL A 121 25.32 20.48 -6.85
C VAL A 121 24.65 21.85 -6.98
N ARG A 122 24.21 22.22 -8.20
CA ARG A 122 23.44 23.42 -8.51
C ARG A 122 22.62 23.14 -9.76
N ALA A 123 21.32 22.91 -9.62
CA ALA A 123 20.40 22.86 -10.75
C ALA A 123 19.12 23.59 -10.41
N SER A 124 18.52 24.23 -11.42
CA SER A 124 17.17 24.75 -11.33
C SER A 124 16.20 23.58 -11.22
N GLU A 125 15.19 23.69 -10.35
CA GLU A 125 14.11 22.69 -10.24
C GLU A 125 13.31 22.54 -11.54
N ASP A 126 13.41 23.50 -12.46
CA ASP A 126 12.68 23.57 -13.72
C ASP A 126 13.43 22.93 -14.91
N ASP A 127 14.61 22.34 -14.72
CA ASP A 127 15.31 21.66 -15.82
C ASP A 127 14.52 20.39 -16.26
N PRO A 128 14.00 20.35 -17.51
CA PRO A 128 13.19 19.23 -17.98
C PRO A 128 13.96 17.91 -18.13
N ALA A 129 15.30 17.94 -18.17
CA ALA A 129 16.13 16.74 -18.16
C ALA A 129 16.29 16.13 -16.75
N LEU A 130 15.89 16.87 -15.71
CA LEU A 130 16.09 16.51 -14.32
C LEU A 130 14.95 15.62 -13.83
N ALA A 131 15.29 14.46 -13.28
CA ALA A 131 14.31 13.59 -12.63
C ALA A 131 14.12 14.08 -11.19
N LYS A 132 12.90 13.93 -10.66
CA LYS A 132 12.61 14.21 -9.25
C LYS A 132 12.66 12.93 -8.44
N SER A 133 13.08 13.02 -7.17
CA SER A 133 13.11 11.84 -6.30
C SER A 133 11.70 11.37 -5.94
N TYR A 134 11.51 10.07 -5.75
CA TYR A 134 10.37 9.53 -5.01
C TYR A 134 10.76 8.36 -4.11
N LEU A 135 9.92 8.08 -3.12
CA LEU A 135 9.85 6.79 -2.42
C LEU A 135 8.49 6.17 -2.77
N ASP A 136 8.42 4.84 -2.85
CA ASP A 136 7.15 4.15 -3.13
C ASP A 136 6.23 4.13 -1.90
N PHE A 137 5.80 5.32 -1.50
CA PHE A 137 5.01 5.59 -0.31
C PHE A 137 4.04 6.75 -0.54
N ALA A 138 2.79 6.53 -0.14
CA ALA A 138 1.72 7.50 -0.17
C ALA A 138 0.78 7.30 1.02
N ILE A 139 0.01 8.33 1.34
CA ILE A 139 -1.06 8.29 2.33
C ILE A 139 -2.35 8.69 1.62
N ILE A 140 -3.35 7.83 1.71
CA ILE A 140 -4.71 8.16 1.27
C ILE A 140 -5.55 8.53 2.49
N GLU A 141 -6.34 9.58 2.34
CA GLU A 141 -7.36 10.01 3.29
C GLU A 141 -8.70 9.40 2.87
N VAL A 142 -9.25 8.56 3.75
CA VAL A 142 -10.54 7.90 3.53
C VAL A 142 -11.55 8.46 4.53
N PRO A 143 -12.50 9.31 4.09
CA PRO A 143 -13.61 9.72 4.93
C PRO A 143 -14.61 8.57 5.08
N LEU A 144 -14.97 8.28 6.32
CA LEU A 144 -16.04 7.35 6.69
C LEU A 144 -17.19 8.12 7.35
N PHE A 145 -18.33 8.16 6.69
CA PHE A 145 -19.54 8.75 7.22
C PHE A 145 -20.27 7.70 8.05
N LEU A 146 -20.13 7.73 9.38
CA LEU A 146 -20.58 6.63 10.25
C LEU A 146 -22.11 6.41 10.30
N HIS A 147 -22.89 7.29 9.67
CA HIS A 147 -24.33 7.09 9.43
C HIS A 147 -24.61 6.29 8.14
N ASN A 148 -23.62 6.15 7.25
CA ASN A 148 -23.61 5.18 6.16
C ASN A 148 -23.29 3.79 6.73
N GLN A 149 -24.10 2.79 6.37
CA GLN A 149 -23.98 1.44 6.93
C GLN A 149 -22.66 0.77 6.55
N MET A 150 -22.22 0.91 5.30
CA MET A 150 -20.98 0.29 4.83
C MET A 150 -19.76 0.94 5.48
N ASP A 151 -19.72 2.28 5.55
CA ASP A 151 -18.65 2.99 6.23
C ASP A 151 -18.58 2.64 7.71
N LYS A 152 -19.74 2.50 8.36
CA LYS A 152 -19.84 2.04 9.74
C LYS A 152 -19.31 0.61 9.91
N GLN A 153 -19.60 -0.30 8.98
CA GLN A 153 -19.09 -1.67 9.01
C GLN A 153 -17.56 -1.71 8.83
N ILE A 154 -17.00 -0.88 7.95
CA ILE A 154 -15.55 -0.70 7.82
C ILE A 154 -14.96 -0.22 9.16
N TYR A 155 -15.54 0.82 9.75
CA TYR A 155 -15.08 1.34 11.03
C TYR A 155 -15.13 0.26 12.12
N ASP A 156 -16.27 -0.42 12.29
CA ASP A 156 -16.50 -1.35 13.39
C ASP A 156 -15.64 -2.61 13.32
N HIS A 157 -15.45 -3.18 12.12
CA HIS A 157 -14.85 -4.50 11.94
C HIS A 157 -13.42 -4.44 11.39
N PHE A 158 -13.06 -3.38 10.66
CA PHE A 158 -11.71 -3.24 10.11
C PHE A 158 -10.87 -2.31 10.96
N MET A 159 -11.35 -1.09 11.21
CA MET A 159 -10.51 0.01 11.73
C MET A 159 -10.46 0.07 13.26
N ARG A 160 -11.59 -0.02 13.97
CA ARG A 160 -11.61 0.01 15.43
C ARG A 160 -10.70 -1.06 16.06
N PRO A 161 -10.66 -2.33 15.58
CA PRO A 161 -9.69 -3.30 16.08
C PRO A 161 -8.22 -2.89 15.83
N ALA A 162 -7.94 -2.23 14.70
CA ALA A 162 -6.60 -1.74 14.38
C ALA A 162 -6.21 -0.56 15.28
N ILE A 163 -7.11 0.41 15.47
CA ILE A 163 -6.96 1.54 16.41
C ILE A 163 -6.67 1.03 17.82
N ASN A 164 -7.51 0.13 18.34
CA ASN A 164 -7.33 -0.45 19.67
C ASN A 164 -5.99 -1.18 19.81
N THR A 165 -5.46 -1.74 18.71
CA THR A 165 -4.14 -2.39 18.71
C THR A 165 -3.04 -1.34 18.73
N TYR A 166 -3.16 -0.29 17.92
CA TYR A 166 -2.22 0.82 17.87
C TYR A 166 -2.12 1.55 19.22
N GLU A 167 -3.26 1.89 19.82
CA GLU A 167 -3.34 2.53 21.14
C GLU A 167 -2.69 1.67 22.24
N ARG A 168 -2.84 0.34 22.17
CA ARG A 168 -2.18 -0.60 23.10
C ARG A 168 -0.68 -0.72 22.90
N LEU A 169 -0.17 -0.52 21.68
CA LEU A 169 1.26 -0.52 21.42
C LEU A 169 1.96 0.74 21.97
N GLY A 170 1.22 1.83 22.18
CA GLY A 170 1.73 3.08 22.76
C GLY A 170 2.80 3.74 21.89
N ASN A 171 3.82 4.34 22.52
CA ASN A 171 4.93 4.99 21.82
C ASN A 171 5.81 3.94 21.13
N SER A 172 5.65 3.85 19.82
CA SER A 172 6.10 2.71 19.03
C SER A 172 7.41 2.97 18.28
N VAL A 173 8.27 3.91 18.69
CA VAL A 173 9.57 4.13 18.02
C VAL A 173 10.38 2.84 17.88
N GLY A 174 10.31 1.94 18.87
CA GLY A 174 10.97 0.64 18.86
C GLY A 174 10.44 -0.38 17.85
N ILE A 175 9.31 -0.10 17.18
CA ILE A 175 8.76 -0.99 16.14
C ILE A 175 9.54 -0.89 14.84
N PHE A 176 10.30 0.18 14.60
CA PHE A 176 11.11 0.31 13.39
C PHE A 176 12.51 -0.26 13.63
N ALA A 177 13.03 -1.01 12.66
CA ALA A 177 14.41 -1.45 12.70
C ALA A 177 15.33 -0.24 12.52
N TYR A 178 16.32 -0.09 13.41
CA TYR A 178 17.31 0.97 13.35
C TYR A 178 18.68 0.39 13.70
N GLN A 179 19.40 -0.06 12.67
CA GLN A 179 20.72 -0.70 12.78
C GLN A 179 21.58 -0.33 11.56
N PRO A 180 22.90 -0.54 11.60
CA PRO A 180 23.78 -0.27 10.46
C PRO A 180 23.42 -1.16 9.27
N MET A 181 23.62 -0.66 8.05
CA MET A 181 23.29 -1.38 6.80
C MET A 181 23.85 -2.80 6.78
N ALA A 182 25.10 -2.98 7.24
CA ALA A 182 25.76 -4.28 7.30
C ALA A 182 25.04 -5.29 8.19
N SER A 183 24.33 -4.84 9.23
CA SER A 183 23.63 -5.72 10.18
C SER A 183 22.36 -6.34 9.61
N PHE A 184 21.70 -5.70 8.64
CA PHE A 184 20.51 -6.25 7.98
C PHE A 184 20.79 -7.58 7.27
N LYS A 185 22.03 -7.87 6.86
CA LYS A 185 22.40 -9.18 6.28
C LYS A 185 22.14 -10.37 7.21
N ARG A 186 22.05 -10.14 8.51
CA ARG A 186 21.89 -11.17 9.54
C ARG A 186 20.42 -11.44 9.90
N ASP A 187 19.49 -10.64 9.37
CA ASP A 187 18.07 -10.76 9.67
C ASP A 187 17.36 -11.76 8.74
N SER A 188 16.26 -12.31 9.27
CA SER A 188 15.26 -13.03 8.49
C SER A 188 14.04 -12.14 8.31
N TYR A 189 13.50 -12.09 7.11
CA TYR A 189 12.47 -11.15 6.71
C TYR A 189 11.14 -11.85 6.46
N PHE A 190 10.07 -11.19 6.85
CA PHE A 190 8.70 -11.64 6.64
C PHE A 190 7.94 -10.50 5.98
N ALA A 191 7.45 -10.74 4.78
CA ALA A 191 6.60 -9.80 4.07
C ALA A 191 5.14 -10.24 4.26
N LEU A 192 4.35 -9.38 4.89
CA LEU A 192 2.93 -9.64 5.15
C LEU A 192 2.09 -8.95 4.09
N GLY A 193 1.55 -9.73 3.15
CA GLY A 193 0.84 -9.20 2.00
C GLY A 193 -0.40 -9.98 1.60
N TYR A 194 -1.15 -9.37 0.69
CA TYR A 194 -2.33 -9.96 0.06
C TYR A 194 -2.14 -10.07 -1.46
N PRO A 195 -1.24 -10.94 -1.97
CA PRO A 195 -1.09 -11.12 -3.39
C PRO A 195 -2.38 -11.60 -4.00
N GLN A 196 -2.62 -11.13 -5.21
CA GLN A 196 -3.59 -11.74 -6.11
C GLN A 196 -3.02 -13.07 -6.56
N VAL A 197 -3.63 -14.15 -6.08
CA VAL A 197 -3.31 -15.52 -6.46
C VAL A 197 -4.60 -16.24 -6.78
N GLU A 198 -4.50 -17.26 -7.63
CA GLU A 198 -5.62 -18.19 -7.81
C GLU A 198 -6.02 -18.77 -6.45
N SER A 199 -7.29 -18.61 -6.10
CA SER A 199 -7.80 -19.01 -4.79
C SER A 199 -9.19 -19.59 -4.93
N ASN A 200 -9.44 -20.65 -4.13
CA ASN A 200 -10.75 -21.28 -4.02
C ASN A 200 -11.61 -20.62 -2.93
N ILE A 201 -11.12 -19.55 -2.30
CA ILE A 201 -11.82 -18.84 -1.23
C ILE A 201 -12.82 -17.87 -1.86
N ALA A 202 -14.05 -17.81 -1.33
CA ALA A 202 -15.01 -16.80 -1.75
C ALA A 202 -14.51 -15.40 -1.37
N ALA A 203 -14.47 -14.50 -2.35
CA ALA A 203 -14.36 -13.07 -2.09
C ALA A 203 -15.75 -12.46 -2.14
N LEU A 204 -16.10 -11.70 -1.09
CA LEU A 204 -17.41 -11.10 -0.92
C LEU A 204 -17.26 -9.59 -1.05
N ASN A 205 -18.04 -8.98 -1.93
CA ASN A 205 -18.12 -7.53 -2.07
C ASN A 205 -19.41 -7.04 -1.44
N LEU A 206 -19.31 -6.16 -0.45
CA LEU A 206 -20.43 -5.40 0.10
C LEU A 206 -20.47 -4.05 -0.62
N ASN A 207 -21.60 -3.76 -1.27
CA ASN A 207 -21.75 -2.65 -2.19
C ASN A 207 -22.54 -1.49 -1.56
N GLN A 208 -22.28 -0.27 -2.03
CA GLN A 208 -23.17 0.86 -1.78
C GLN A 208 -24.44 0.68 -2.62
N THR A 209 -25.61 0.72 -1.99
CA THR A 209 -26.91 0.63 -2.70
C THR A 209 -27.60 1.97 -2.90
N GLU A 210 -27.17 2.99 -2.17
CA GLU A 210 -27.79 4.31 -2.17
C GLU A 210 -26.71 5.39 -2.18
N VAL A 211 -27.00 6.49 -2.87
CA VAL A 211 -26.16 7.69 -2.79
C VAL A 211 -26.48 8.37 -1.47
N LYS A 212 -25.57 8.30 -0.50
CA LYS A 212 -25.67 9.04 0.76
C LYS A 212 -25.03 10.43 0.62
N PRO A 213 -25.49 11.44 1.38
CA PRO A 213 -25.00 12.80 1.24
C PRO A 213 -23.51 12.85 1.50
N THR A 214 -22.79 13.13 0.42
CA THR A 214 -21.38 13.46 0.43
C THR A 214 -21.28 14.98 0.57
N ARG A 215 -20.24 15.47 1.23
CA ARG A 215 -20.02 16.92 1.24
C ARG A 215 -19.73 17.40 -0.20
N PRO A 216 -20.00 18.66 -0.57
CA PRO A 216 -19.77 19.15 -1.93
C PRO A 216 -18.34 18.94 -2.48
N GLU A 217 -17.36 18.83 -1.58
CA GLU A 217 -15.97 18.53 -1.86
C GLU A 217 -15.62 17.05 -2.01
N ASP A 218 -16.56 16.13 -1.80
CA ASP A 218 -16.35 14.69 -1.87
C ASP A 218 -17.03 14.09 -3.11
N VAL A 219 -16.51 12.97 -3.62
CA VAL A 219 -17.07 12.28 -4.79
C VAL A 219 -17.76 11.01 -4.31
N ALA A 220 -19.08 10.93 -4.47
CA ALA A 220 -19.85 9.73 -4.18
C ALA A 220 -19.42 8.58 -5.11
N GLN A 221 -19.42 7.36 -4.57
CA GLN A 221 -19.17 6.18 -5.39
C GLN A 221 -20.40 5.76 -6.20
N VAL A 222 -20.18 4.92 -7.22
CA VAL A 222 -21.30 4.30 -7.95
C VAL A 222 -22.09 3.36 -7.04
N THR A 223 -23.41 3.36 -7.18
CA THR A 223 -24.30 2.48 -6.43
C THR A 223 -24.63 1.23 -7.23
N PHE A 224 -24.82 0.12 -6.53
CA PHE A 224 -25.22 -1.16 -7.07
C PHE A 224 -26.63 -1.52 -6.62
N LYS A 225 -27.38 -2.23 -7.45
CA LYS A 225 -28.71 -2.73 -7.09
C LYS A 225 -28.64 -3.76 -5.97
N GLU A 226 -27.65 -4.66 -6.05
CA GLU A 226 -27.47 -5.72 -5.06
C GLU A 226 -26.56 -5.26 -3.92
N PRO A 227 -26.95 -5.45 -2.64
CA PRO A 227 -26.16 -5.03 -1.49
C PRO A 227 -24.84 -5.80 -1.33
N TRP A 228 -24.74 -6.97 -1.97
CA TRP A 228 -23.50 -7.72 -2.01
C TRP A 228 -23.40 -8.56 -3.30
N SER A 229 -22.17 -8.96 -3.63
CA SER A 229 -21.88 -9.91 -4.71
C SER A 229 -20.72 -10.82 -4.33
N VAL A 230 -20.65 -11.99 -4.95
CA VAL A 230 -19.48 -12.88 -4.88
C VAL A 230 -18.56 -12.54 -6.04
N ASP A 231 -17.29 -12.33 -5.76
CA ASP A 231 -16.28 -12.25 -6.82
C ASP A 231 -15.92 -13.67 -7.27
N HIS A 232 -16.23 -13.97 -8.52
CA HIS A 232 -15.90 -15.24 -9.17
C HIS A 232 -14.60 -15.17 -9.99
N HIS A 233 -13.86 -14.06 -9.95
CA HIS A 233 -12.55 -13.99 -10.58
C HIS A 233 -11.59 -14.98 -9.93
N ARG A 234 -10.73 -15.58 -10.77
CA ARG A 234 -9.77 -16.59 -10.31
C ARG A 234 -8.77 -16.03 -9.31
N GLU A 235 -8.27 -14.81 -9.52
CA GLU A 235 -7.25 -14.21 -8.67
C GLU A 235 -7.85 -13.21 -7.68
N ILE A 236 -7.86 -13.58 -6.40
CA ILE A 236 -8.29 -12.70 -5.31
C ILE A 236 -7.13 -12.43 -4.33
N PRO A 237 -7.10 -11.25 -3.68
CA PRO A 237 -6.10 -10.97 -2.65
C PRO A 237 -6.17 -12.04 -1.57
N THR A 238 -5.08 -12.80 -1.40
CA THR A 238 -5.01 -13.90 -0.44
C THR A 238 -3.95 -13.62 0.60
N LEU A 239 -4.29 -13.74 1.89
CA LEU A 239 -3.29 -13.62 2.94
C LEU A 239 -2.25 -14.72 2.77
N THR A 240 -1.03 -14.35 2.40
CA THR A 240 0.10 -15.27 2.37
C THR A 240 1.34 -14.59 2.90
N THR A 241 2.26 -15.42 3.34
CA THR A 241 3.62 -15.06 3.65
C THR A 241 4.52 -15.53 2.51
N ASN A 242 5.74 -14.99 2.44
CA ASN A 242 6.84 -15.65 1.75
C ASN A 242 6.94 -17.12 2.19
N GLN A 243 7.06 -18.03 1.22
CA GLN A 243 7.14 -19.48 1.44
C GLN A 243 8.37 -20.04 0.71
N LEU A 244 9.13 -20.86 1.42
CA LEU A 244 10.12 -21.75 0.80
C LEU A 244 9.39 -22.82 0.00
N THR A 245 9.47 -22.73 -1.32
CA THR A 245 8.82 -23.63 -2.29
C THR A 245 9.42 -25.04 -2.32
N THR A 246 10.41 -25.35 -1.48
CA THR A 246 11.16 -26.61 -1.58
C THR A 246 10.62 -27.76 -0.75
N ILE A 247 9.65 -27.58 0.17
CA ILE A 247 9.22 -28.69 1.03
C ILE A 247 7.69 -28.74 1.12
N LYS A 248 7.11 -29.92 0.90
CA LYS A 248 5.67 -30.24 1.03
C LYS A 248 5.09 -29.93 2.42
N THR A 249 5.93 -29.58 3.38
CA THR A 249 5.55 -29.03 4.68
C THR A 249 5.64 -27.50 4.64
N LYS A 250 4.52 -26.80 4.82
CA LYS A 250 4.46 -25.33 4.94
C LYS A 250 5.17 -24.86 6.23
N HIS A 251 6.50 -24.91 6.25
CA HIS A 251 7.28 -24.36 7.36
C HIS A 251 7.56 -22.88 7.08
N PHE A 252 7.03 -22.02 7.95
CA PHE A 252 7.36 -20.60 8.02
C PHE A 252 8.86 -20.45 8.25
N SER A 253 9.59 -20.14 7.20
CA SER A 253 11.01 -19.87 7.23
C SER A 253 11.16 -18.51 6.57
N GLY A 254 11.64 -17.53 7.34
CA GLY A 254 11.77 -16.16 6.84
C GLY A 254 12.69 -16.10 5.61
N SER A 255 12.46 -15.11 4.76
CA SER A 255 13.36 -14.80 3.65
C SER A 255 14.70 -14.32 4.17
N LYS A 256 15.76 -14.58 3.43
CA LYS A 256 17.10 -14.03 3.69
C LYS A 256 17.34 -12.83 2.79
N LEU A 257 18.30 -12.00 3.20
CA LEU A 257 18.80 -10.97 2.31
C LEU A 257 19.54 -11.62 1.13
N SER A 258 19.09 -11.29 -0.08
CA SER A 258 19.81 -11.59 -1.31
C SER A 258 20.89 -10.53 -1.56
N TRP A 259 20.53 -9.25 -1.57
CA TRP A 259 21.48 -8.14 -1.69
C TRP A 259 20.93 -6.82 -1.11
N PRO A 260 21.78 -5.97 -0.49
CA PRO A 260 21.43 -4.56 -0.32
C PRO A 260 21.64 -3.82 -1.64
N PHE A 261 20.87 -2.75 -1.88
CA PHE A 261 21.06 -1.92 -3.07
C PHE A 261 20.74 -0.44 -2.81
N ASP A 262 21.25 0.41 -3.68
CA ASP A 262 21.00 1.85 -3.73
C ASP A 262 20.12 2.11 -4.94
N HIS A 263 18.91 2.64 -4.74
CA HIS A 263 17.92 2.85 -5.80
C HIS A 263 18.40 3.85 -6.87
N THR A 264 19.39 4.68 -6.57
CA THR A 264 19.96 5.64 -7.52
C THR A 264 20.99 5.01 -8.47
N LYS A 265 21.54 3.85 -8.07
CA LYS A 265 22.59 3.11 -8.79
C LYS A 265 22.08 1.80 -9.40
N SER A 266 21.20 1.12 -8.68
CA SER A 266 20.66 -0.20 -9.01
C SER A 266 19.18 -0.07 -9.33
N PHE A 267 18.74 -0.71 -10.41
CA PHE A 267 17.37 -0.62 -10.94
C PHE A 267 16.98 0.82 -11.29
N LYS A 268 17.16 1.22 -12.55
CA LYS A 268 16.72 2.52 -13.10
C LYS A 268 15.18 2.56 -13.21
N ILE A 269 14.47 2.45 -12.08
CA ILE A 269 13.01 2.48 -12.00
C ILE A 269 12.57 3.93 -12.15
N LYS A 270 12.32 4.30 -13.41
CA LYS A 270 11.76 5.59 -13.77
C LYS A 270 10.25 5.46 -13.88
N ASN A 271 9.52 6.26 -13.12
CA ASN A 271 8.08 6.41 -13.29
C ASN A 271 7.80 7.80 -13.86
N LYS A 272 6.97 7.87 -14.91
CA LYS A 272 6.47 9.14 -15.41
C LYS A 272 5.12 9.41 -14.76
N TRP A 273 4.99 10.54 -14.07
CA TRP A 273 3.74 10.92 -13.41
C TRP A 273 3.48 12.41 -13.62
N LEU A 274 2.25 12.75 -14.05
CA LEU A 274 1.85 14.10 -14.44
C LEU A 274 2.85 14.81 -15.37
N GLY A 275 3.43 14.06 -16.32
CA GLY A 275 4.39 14.59 -17.28
C GLY A 275 5.84 14.66 -16.77
N GLN A 276 6.08 14.55 -15.46
CA GLN A 276 7.41 14.61 -14.86
C GLN A 276 8.04 13.21 -14.72
N ASN A 277 9.36 13.14 -14.91
CA ASN A 277 10.14 11.92 -14.64
C ASN A 277 10.52 11.83 -13.16
N TYR A 278 10.30 10.67 -12.57
CA TYR A 278 10.66 10.37 -11.18
C TYR A 278 11.64 9.19 -11.09
N GLN A 279 12.59 9.27 -10.17
CA GLN A 279 13.57 8.22 -9.87
C GLN A 279 13.47 7.84 -8.39
N MET A 280 13.41 6.54 -8.11
CA MET A 280 13.33 6.04 -6.73
C MET A 280 14.62 6.39 -5.97
N TYR A 281 14.49 6.86 -4.74
CA TYR A 281 15.60 7.35 -3.92
C TYR A 281 15.87 6.43 -2.71
N GLY A 282 17.09 6.48 -2.18
CA GLY A 282 17.47 5.81 -0.94
C GLY A 282 17.98 4.39 -1.15
N HIS A 283 17.85 3.57 -0.10
CA HIS A 283 18.37 2.20 -0.07
C HIS A 283 17.24 1.17 0.04
N GLY A 284 17.51 0.00 -0.54
CA GLY A 284 16.60 -1.12 -0.53
C GLY A 284 17.29 -2.45 -0.23
N LEU A 285 16.46 -3.46 0.04
CA LEU A 285 16.86 -4.84 0.27
C LEU A 285 16.18 -5.72 -0.78
N GLY A 286 16.98 -6.52 -1.48
CA GLY A 286 16.51 -7.67 -2.23
C GLY A 286 16.40 -8.84 -1.27
N ILE A 287 15.20 -9.36 -1.05
CA ILE A 287 14.94 -10.53 -0.20
C ILE A 287 14.55 -11.72 -1.09
N ASP A 288 15.07 -12.90 -0.80
CA ASP A 288 14.82 -14.09 -1.61
C ASP A 288 13.47 -14.75 -1.30
N GLN A 289 13.03 -15.67 -2.17
CA GLN A 289 11.92 -16.60 -1.91
C GLN A 289 10.58 -15.90 -1.61
N VAL A 290 10.38 -14.75 -2.25
CA VAL A 290 9.17 -13.98 -2.04
C VAL A 290 8.15 -14.35 -3.09
N ASN A 291 7.25 -15.27 -2.74
CA ASN A 291 6.10 -15.66 -3.58
C ASN A 291 4.99 -14.59 -3.59
N LEU A 292 5.36 -13.32 -3.47
CA LEU A 292 4.45 -12.18 -3.44
C LEU A 292 4.47 -11.51 -4.81
N ARG A 293 3.31 -11.47 -5.48
CA ARG A 293 3.14 -10.91 -6.83
C ARG A 293 2.25 -9.67 -6.81
N LYS A 294 1.49 -9.46 -7.88
CA LYS A 294 0.52 -8.37 -8.04
C LYS A 294 -0.37 -8.25 -6.80
N GLY A 295 -0.65 -7.02 -6.37
CA GLY A 295 -1.47 -6.72 -5.19
C GLY A 295 -0.73 -6.66 -3.85
N THR A 296 0.53 -7.13 -3.80
CA THR A 296 1.33 -7.14 -2.54
C THR A 296 2.11 -5.88 -2.29
N SER A 297 2.24 -5.01 -3.28
CA SER A 297 2.93 -3.76 -3.05
C SER A 297 2.27 -2.99 -1.90
N SER A 298 3.10 -2.26 -1.16
CA SER A 298 2.84 -1.69 0.18
C SER A 298 2.87 -2.68 1.36
N SER A 299 3.18 -3.96 1.15
CA SER A 299 3.28 -4.90 2.27
C SER A 299 4.39 -4.50 3.21
N LEU A 300 4.12 -4.51 4.51
CA LEU A 300 5.15 -4.30 5.52
C LEU A 300 6.10 -5.49 5.53
N VAL A 301 7.39 -5.18 5.56
CA VAL A 301 8.45 -6.16 5.75
C VAL A 301 8.97 -6.03 7.16
N ILE A 302 8.83 -7.10 7.93
CA ILE A 302 9.30 -7.18 9.32
C ILE A 302 10.49 -8.13 9.43
N ASN A 303 11.39 -7.90 10.38
CA ASN A 303 12.45 -8.85 10.72
C ASN A 303 12.00 -9.87 11.78
N GLN A 304 12.86 -10.83 12.12
CA GLN A 304 12.63 -11.84 13.15
C GLN A 304 12.43 -11.26 14.56
N LYS A 305 12.86 -10.01 14.79
CA LYS A 305 12.63 -9.26 16.02
C LYS A 305 11.26 -8.54 16.02
N ARG A 306 10.42 -8.78 15.00
CA ARG A 306 9.11 -8.14 14.78
C ARG A 306 9.19 -6.63 14.56
N GLN A 307 10.32 -6.14 14.06
CA GLN A 307 10.51 -4.73 13.72
C GLN A 307 10.23 -4.51 12.24
N ILE A 308 9.54 -3.42 11.90
CA ILE A 308 9.33 -2.92 10.55
C ILE A 308 10.67 -2.47 9.97
N VAL A 309 11.09 -3.12 8.90
CA VAL A 309 12.32 -2.81 8.16
C VAL A 309 12.03 -1.88 6.99
N GLY A 310 10.96 -2.18 6.26
CA GLY A 310 10.72 -1.57 4.97
C GLY A 310 9.35 -1.89 4.39
N ILE A 311 9.15 -1.38 3.17
CA ILE A 311 7.94 -1.57 2.39
C ILE A 311 8.28 -2.37 1.14
N TYR A 312 7.59 -3.49 0.94
CA TYR A 312 7.67 -4.27 -0.27
C TYR A 312 7.00 -3.52 -1.43
N PHE A 313 7.70 -3.37 -2.56
CA PHE A 313 7.16 -2.62 -3.71
C PHE A 313 7.13 -3.40 -5.01
N ALA A 314 8.08 -4.31 -5.24
CA ALA A 314 8.20 -5.01 -6.51
C ALA A 314 8.85 -6.39 -6.38
N THR A 315 8.83 -7.14 -7.47
CA THR A 315 9.50 -8.45 -7.60
C THR A 315 10.34 -8.45 -8.85
N VAL A 316 11.57 -8.94 -8.75
CA VAL A 316 12.43 -9.22 -9.89
C VAL A 316 12.38 -10.72 -10.17
N ILE A 317 11.89 -11.08 -11.35
CA ILE A 317 11.89 -12.46 -11.82
C ILE A 317 13.24 -12.72 -12.49
N THR A 318 14.12 -13.45 -11.82
CA THR A 318 15.49 -13.71 -12.31
C THR A 318 15.54 -14.80 -13.38
N ASN A 319 14.60 -15.75 -13.38
CA ASN A 319 14.50 -16.77 -14.41
C ASN A 319 13.06 -17.29 -14.57
N PRO A 320 12.28 -16.79 -15.55
CA PRO A 320 10.88 -17.15 -15.71
C PRO A 320 10.65 -18.60 -16.16
N LYS A 321 11.70 -19.32 -16.63
CA LYS A 321 11.59 -20.66 -17.22
C LYS A 321 11.86 -21.83 -16.26
N LYS A 322 12.30 -21.58 -15.02
CA LYS A 322 12.57 -22.65 -14.03
C LYS A 322 11.31 -23.00 -13.22
N ALA A 323 11.16 -24.29 -12.91
CA ALA A 323 10.06 -24.81 -12.07
C ALA A 323 10.10 -24.23 -10.65
N VAL A 324 11.30 -23.99 -10.12
CA VAL A 324 11.52 -23.24 -8.88
C VAL A 324 11.86 -21.80 -9.27
N ARG A 325 10.91 -20.88 -9.05
CA ARG A 325 11.12 -19.46 -9.31
C ARG A 325 11.99 -18.86 -8.20
N ASN A 326 13.15 -18.33 -8.58
CA ASN A 326 13.99 -17.51 -7.70
C ASN A 326 13.55 -16.05 -7.82
N ASP A 327 12.31 -15.78 -7.40
CA ASP A 327 11.75 -14.44 -7.37
C ASP A 327 12.40 -13.67 -6.21
N VAL A 328 12.96 -12.49 -6.50
CA VAL A 328 13.55 -11.60 -5.49
C VAL A 328 12.60 -10.45 -5.23
N GLY A 329 12.14 -10.35 -3.99
CA GLY A 329 11.34 -9.25 -3.50
C GLY A 329 12.18 -8.01 -3.28
N LEU A 330 11.71 -6.87 -3.79
CA LEU A 330 12.35 -5.59 -3.56
C LEU A 330 11.63 -4.84 -2.44
N VAL A 331 12.43 -4.40 -1.47
CA VAL A 331 11.97 -3.72 -0.27
C VAL A 331 12.64 -2.36 -0.19
N GLN A 332 11.84 -1.29 -0.14
CA GLN A 332 12.32 0.05 0.18
C GLN A 332 12.54 0.14 1.68
N MET A 333 13.76 0.43 2.12
CA MET A 333 14.03 0.61 3.54
C MET A 333 13.44 1.93 4.02
N LEU A 334 12.87 1.91 5.23
CA LEU A 334 12.33 3.12 5.85
C LEU A 334 13.36 3.87 6.69
N ARG A 335 14.22 3.14 7.40
CA ARG A 335 15.26 3.69 8.29
C ARG A 335 16.46 2.76 8.37
N PHE A 336 17.64 3.34 8.55
CA PHE A 336 18.87 2.63 8.90
C PHE A 336 19.84 3.61 9.57
N GLN A 337 20.78 3.08 10.35
CA GLN A 337 21.87 3.90 10.88
C GLN A 337 22.85 4.18 9.74
N GLY A 338 22.98 5.46 9.36
CA GLY A 338 24.04 5.88 8.47
C GLY A 338 25.41 5.62 9.10
N GLU A 339 26.40 5.27 8.29
CA GLU A 339 27.79 5.35 8.72
C GLU A 339 28.12 6.83 8.90
N GLY A 340 28.64 7.18 10.09
CA GLY A 340 28.62 8.54 10.62
C GLY A 340 29.00 9.65 9.63
N ASN A 341 28.09 10.60 9.45
CA ASN A 341 28.35 11.91 10.03
C ASN A 341 27.50 12.00 11.29
N SER A 342 28.14 12.23 12.42
CA SER A 342 27.51 12.63 13.67
C SER A 342 26.63 13.86 13.43
N LEU A 343 25.34 13.66 13.17
CA LEU A 343 24.34 14.63 13.57
C LEU A 343 24.15 14.41 15.06
N ASN A 344 24.98 15.09 15.84
CA ASN A 344 24.78 15.28 17.26
C ASN A 344 23.34 15.78 17.46
N PRO A 345 22.48 15.06 18.21
CA PRO A 345 21.27 15.66 18.74
C PRO A 345 21.69 16.41 20.00
N ASN A 346 22.22 17.64 19.81
CA ASN A 346 22.20 18.64 20.87
C ASN A 346 21.03 19.58 20.60
#